data_AF-A0A8H6Y3M9-F1
#
_entry.id   AF-A0A8H6Y3M9-F1
#
_cell.length_a   1.000
_cell.length_b   1.000
_cell.length_c   1.000
_cell.angle_alpha   90.00
_cell.angle_beta   90.00
_cell.angle_gamma   90.00
#
_symmetry.space_group_name_H-M   'P 1'
#
loop_
_entity.id
_entity.type
_entity.pdbx_description
1 polymer ?
#
loop_
_entity_poly.entity_id
_entity_poly.type
_entity_poly.pdbx_seq_one_letter_code
_entity_poly.pdbx_strand_id
1 'polypeptide(L)'
;MTQCPVQHADKLKSSTTARCPVSQNPDNVNPVNNVPFNLSQSPAPNQSISLSTKRQRSSIPCATSSEPDLVDSSSSTWMYPSPQQFYNALTRKGYDMPQDQMETMVQIHNFLNEEAWADVLRWEARWQR
;
A
#
# COMPACT_ATOMS: atom_id res chain seq x y z
N MET A 1 7.91 -18.32 -40.87
CA MET A 1 7.14 -17.21 -40.28
C MET A 1 5.89 -17.82 -39.67
N THR A 2 5.87 -18.04 -38.36
CA THR A 2 4.78 -18.74 -37.68
C THR A 2 4.01 -17.70 -36.88
N GLN A 3 2.86 -17.28 -37.41
CA GLN A 3 1.98 -16.32 -36.75
C GLN A 3 1.00 -17.06 -35.83
N CYS A 4 0.71 -16.44 -34.68
CA CYS A 4 -0.16 -16.99 -33.64
C CYS A 4 -1.63 -16.98 -34.10
N PRO A 5 -2.39 -18.08 -33.95
CA PRO A 5 -3.71 -18.29 -34.57
C PRO A 5 -4.89 -17.55 -33.89
N VAL A 6 -4.63 -16.57 -33.02
CA VAL A 6 -5.68 -15.80 -32.35
C VAL A 6 -6.13 -14.67 -33.27
N GLN A 7 -7.37 -14.75 -33.74
CA GLN A 7 -8.02 -13.69 -34.50
C GLN A 7 -8.38 -12.54 -33.56
N HIS A 8 -7.64 -11.43 -33.65
CA HIS A 8 -8.02 -10.17 -33.03
C HIS A 8 -9.08 -9.47 -33.88
N ALA A 9 -10.31 -9.99 -33.85
CA ALA A 9 -11.48 -9.30 -34.38
C ALA A 9 -12.17 -8.54 -33.25
N ASP A 10 -12.18 -7.21 -33.35
CA ASP A 10 -12.86 -6.28 -32.44
C ASP A 10 -14.32 -6.68 -32.24
N LYS A 11 -14.68 -7.03 -31.01
CA LYS A 11 -16.08 -7.11 -30.56
C LYS A 11 -16.29 -6.20 -29.37
N LEU A 12 -16.82 -5.00 -29.66
CA LEU A 12 -17.59 -4.21 -28.71
C LEU A 12 -18.76 -5.07 -28.20
N LYS A 13 -18.74 -5.52 -26.93
CA LYS A 13 -19.93 -5.71 -26.09
C LYS A 13 -19.59 -5.52 -24.61
N SER A 14 -20.41 -4.66 -23.99
CA SER A 14 -20.49 -4.33 -22.57
C SER A 14 -20.24 -5.52 -21.63
N SER A 15 -19.24 -5.39 -20.76
CA SER A 15 -19.18 -6.08 -19.48
C SER A 15 -18.61 -5.07 -18.49
N THR A 16 -19.21 -4.97 -17.31
CA THR A 16 -18.73 -4.17 -16.18
C THR A 16 -17.27 -4.50 -15.94
N THR A 17 -16.37 -3.70 -16.50
CA THR A 17 -14.94 -3.94 -16.39
C THR A 17 -14.58 -3.71 -14.94
N ALA A 18 -14.17 -4.76 -14.24
CA ALA A 18 -13.39 -4.62 -13.02
C ALA A 18 -12.16 -3.79 -13.39
N ARG A 19 -12.26 -2.47 -13.23
CA ARG A 19 -11.22 -1.54 -13.62
C ARG A 19 -10.18 -1.61 -12.53
N CYS A 20 -8.94 -1.95 -12.88
CA CYS A 20 -7.82 -1.78 -11.97
C CYS A 20 -7.82 -0.31 -11.50
N PRO A 21 -8.00 -0.04 -10.21
CA PRO A 21 -8.24 1.30 -9.68
C PRO A 21 -6.95 2.12 -9.53
N VAL A 22 -5.80 1.54 -9.92
CA VAL A 22 -4.52 2.25 -10.02
C VAL A 22 -4.57 3.10 -11.29
N SER A 23 -4.38 4.41 -11.16
CA SER A 23 -4.23 5.31 -12.30
C SER A 23 -3.17 4.74 -13.25
N GLN A 24 -3.51 4.52 -14.51
CA GLN A 24 -2.59 3.95 -15.50
C GLN A 24 -1.47 4.93 -15.92
N ASN A 25 -1.22 5.97 -15.11
CA ASN A 25 -0.09 6.86 -15.29
C ASN A 25 1.11 6.29 -14.51
N PRO A 26 2.09 5.65 -15.18
CA PRO A 26 3.26 5.08 -14.53
C PRO A 26 4.10 6.13 -13.80
N ASP A 27 3.95 7.42 -14.14
CA ASP A 27 4.71 8.52 -13.53
C ASP A 27 4.26 8.85 -12.09
N ASN A 28 3.13 8.34 -11.63
CA ASN A 28 2.58 8.64 -10.29
C ASN A 28 2.76 7.49 -9.28
N VAL A 29 3.59 6.51 -9.60
CA VAL A 29 3.85 5.34 -8.76
C VAL A 29 5.36 5.15 -8.64
N ASN A 30 5.85 4.89 -7.42
CA ASN A 30 7.25 4.58 -7.20
C ASN A 30 7.60 3.23 -7.86
N PRO A 31 8.59 3.16 -8.77
CA PRO A 31 8.97 1.94 -9.48
C PRO A 31 9.65 0.87 -8.58
N VAL A 32 10.15 1.24 -7.41
CA VAL A 32 10.84 0.35 -6.46
C VAL A 32 9.86 -0.46 -5.61
N ASN A 33 8.76 0.15 -5.17
CA ASN A 33 7.81 -0.49 -4.25
C ASN A 33 6.35 -0.47 -4.74
N ASN A 34 6.08 0.09 -5.92
CA ASN A 34 4.76 0.24 -6.52
C ASN A 34 3.73 1.00 -5.66
N VAL A 35 4.18 1.82 -4.71
CA VAL A 35 3.31 2.69 -3.91
C VAL A 35 3.07 3.99 -4.69
N PRO A 36 1.83 4.52 -4.74
CA PRO A 36 1.56 5.84 -5.30
C PRO A 36 2.29 6.94 -4.52
N PHE A 37 2.89 7.91 -5.22
CA PHE A 37 3.60 9.01 -4.56
C PHE A 37 2.68 9.90 -3.72
N ASN A 38 1.39 9.99 -4.09
CA ASN A 38 0.40 10.75 -3.34
C ASN A 38 -0.49 9.82 -2.49
N LEU A 39 -0.26 9.83 -1.17
CA LEU A 39 -1.05 9.08 -0.21
C LEU A 39 -2.05 9.98 0.53
N SER A 40 -3.12 10.36 -0.18
CA SER A 40 -4.18 11.22 0.36
C SER A 40 -4.71 10.76 1.73
N GLN A 41 -4.79 11.73 2.64
CA GLN A 41 -5.40 11.62 3.98
C GLN A 41 -6.82 12.17 4.01
N SER A 42 -7.38 12.59 2.87
CA SER A 42 -8.77 13.04 2.81
C SER A 42 -9.71 11.86 3.02
N PRO A 43 -10.86 12.06 3.69
CA PRO A 43 -11.88 11.02 3.82
C PRO A 43 -12.36 10.50 2.46
N ALA A 44 -12.67 9.21 2.38
CA ALA A 44 -13.26 8.63 1.18
C ALA A 44 -14.72 9.13 0.97
N PRO A 45 -15.27 9.14 -0.26
CA PRO A 45 -16.58 9.73 -0.56
C PRO A 45 -17.76 9.22 0.30
N ASN A 46 -17.72 7.95 0.74
CA ASN A 46 -18.78 7.32 1.54
C ASN A 46 -18.35 7.06 2.99
N GLN A 47 -17.29 7.74 3.46
CA GLN A 47 -16.82 7.60 4.83
C GLN A 47 -17.68 8.42 5.78
N SER A 48 -18.23 7.78 6.80
CA SER A 48 -19.10 8.41 7.81
C SER A 48 -18.39 8.64 9.14
N ILE A 49 -17.30 7.91 9.40
CA ILE A 49 -16.52 8.00 10.64
C ILE A 49 -15.21 8.74 10.36
N SER A 50 -14.84 9.69 11.22
CA SER A 50 -13.53 10.33 11.15
C SER A 50 -12.44 9.34 11.56
N LEU A 51 -11.52 9.02 10.65
CA LEU A 51 -10.39 8.12 10.92
C LEU A 51 -9.14 8.90 11.28
N SER A 52 -8.31 8.34 12.15
CA SER A 52 -7.04 8.95 12.51
C SER A 52 -6.13 9.10 11.28
N THR A 53 -5.57 10.29 11.12
CA THR A 53 -4.54 10.58 10.11
C THR A 53 -3.12 10.45 10.66
N LYS A 54 -2.99 10.18 11.97
CA LYS A 54 -1.70 10.01 12.63
C LYS A 54 -1.02 8.75 12.11
N ARG A 55 0.27 8.89 11.82
CA ARG A 55 1.12 7.81 11.34
C ARG A 55 2.06 7.36 12.44
N GLN A 56 2.51 6.11 12.33
CA GLN A 56 3.42 5.50 13.28
C GLN A 56 4.76 5.21 12.62
N ARG A 57 5.85 5.52 13.32
CA ARG A 57 7.21 5.16 12.94
C ARG A 57 7.47 3.68 13.20
N SER A 58 8.07 2.99 12.24
CA SER A 58 8.53 1.60 12.40
C SER A 58 9.93 1.54 13.04
N SER A 59 10.34 0.35 13.51
CA SER A 59 11.75 0.10 13.81
C SER A 59 12.55 -0.36 12.59
N ILE A 60 11.87 -0.57 11.45
CA ILE A 60 12.42 -1.18 10.25
C ILE A 60 13.21 -0.12 9.45
N PRO A 61 14.53 -0.34 9.21
CA PRO A 61 15.33 0.56 8.40
C PRO A 61 14.80 0.65 6.95
N CYS A 62 14.77 1.86 6.40
CA CYS A 62 14.48 2.09 5.00
C CYS A 62 15.79 2.43 4.25
N ALA A 63 16.12 1.64 3.24
CA ALA A 63 17.33 1.84 2.44
C ALA A 63 17.21 3.04 1.46
N THR A 64 15.98 3.50 1.17
CA THR A 64 15.72 4.50 0.12
C THR A 64 14.98 5.71 0.69
N SER A 65 15.65 6.86 0.80
CA SER A 65 15.07 8.11 1.30
C SER A 65 14.22 8.87 0.26
N SER A 66 13.99 8.30 -0.92
CA SER A 66 13.32 8.99 -2.03
C SER A 66 11.81 9.14 -1.85
N GLU A 67 11.23 8.58 -0.78
CA GLU A 67 9.79 8.66 -0.49
C GLU A 67 9.50 9.58 0.70
N PRO A 68 9.24 10.87 0.46
CA PRO A 68 9.02 11.84 1.53
C PRO A 68 7.83 11.46 2.43
N ASP A 69 6.83 10.81 1.85
CA ASP A 69 5.64 10.37 2.57
C ASP A 69 5.80 8.99 3.21
N LEU A 70 6.86 8.21 2.97
CA LEU A 70 6.99 6.85 3.54
C LEU A 70 8.21 6.68 4.45
N VAL A 71 9.08 7.68 4.50
CA VAL A 71 10.31 7.64 5.29
C VAL A 71 10.32 8.79 6.28
N ASP A 72 10.64 8.48 7.53
CA ASP A 72 10.90 9.54 8.51
C ASP A 72 12.26 10.20 8.20
N SER A 73 12.23 11.47 7.82
CA SER A 73 13.42 12.26 7.48
C SER A 73 14.44 12.36 8.62
N SER A 74 14.04 12.08 9.87
CA SER A 74 14.92 12.15 11.04
C SER A 74 15.63 10.84 11.41
N SER A 75 15.08 9.68 11.00
CA SER A 75 15.54 8.36 11.47
C SER A 75 15.79 7.34 10.35
N SER A 76 15.48 7.68 9.08
CA SER A 76 15.61 6.78 7.92
C SER A 76 14.89 5.43 8.10
N THR A 77 13.84 5.39 8.93
CA THR A 77 12.96 4.22 9.10
C THR A 77 11.68 4.40 8.29
N TRP A 78 11.01 3.29 7.98
CA TRP A 78 9.69 3.35 7.36
C TRP A 78 8.65 4.00 8.30
N MET A 79 7.69 4.69 7.69
CA MET A 79 6.51 5.22 8.35
C MET A 79 5.28 4.43 7.89
N TYR A 80 4.58 3.80 8.82
CA TYR A 80 3.36 3.06 8.51
C TYR A 80 2.24 4.03 8.05
N PRO A 81 1.33 3.57 7.17
CA PRO A 81 0.16 4.36 6.78
C PRO A 81 -0.75 4.61 7.99
N SER A 82 -1.45 5.74 7.99
CA SER A 82 -2.50 6.02 8.98
C SER A 82 -3.73 5.13 8.76
N PRO A 83 -4.62 4.98 9.75
CA PRO A 83 -5.93 4.36 9.56
C PRO A 83 -6.72 4.95 8.38
N GLN A 84 -6.67 6.26 8.19
CA GLN A 84 -7.29 6.92 7.04
C GLN A 84 -6.68 6.50 5.70
N GLN A 85 -5.34 6.48 5.59
CA GLN A 85 -4.64 6.04 4.38
C GLN A 85 -4.90 4.55 4.07
N PHE A 86 -4.96 3.73 5.11
CA PHE A 86 -5.28 2.30 5.00
C PHE A 86 -6.70 2.07 4.48
N TYR A 87 -7.68 2.77 5.05
CA TYR A 87 -9.07 2.73 4.58
C TYR A 87 -9.22 3.21 3.13
N ASN A 88 -8.53 4.30 2.78
CA ASN A 88 -8.48 4.81 1.40
C ASN A 88 -7.88 3.75 0.45
N ALA A 89 -6.86 3.01 0.88
CA ALA A 89 -6.29 1.93 0.08
C ALA A 89 -7.26 0.76 -0.13
N LEU A 90 -8.00 0.37 0.91
CA LEU A 90 -9.03 -0.67 0.83
C LEU A 90 -10.19 -0.26 -0.08
N THR A 91 -10.69 0.97 0.08
CA THR A 91 -11.77 1.53 -0.74
C THR A 91 -11.35 1.59 -2.21
N ARG A 92 -10.11 2.02 -2.50
CA ARG A 92 -9.59 1.99 -3.87
C ARG A 92 -9.63 0.59 -4.45
N LYS A 93 -9.28 -0.44 -3.68
CA LYS A 93 -9.33 -1.85 -4.11
C LYS A 93 -10.75 -2.41 -4.23
N GLY A 94 -11.79 -1.64 -3.89
CA GLY A 94 -13.19 -2.08 -3.92
C GLY A 94 -13.59 -2.93 -2.72
N TYR A 95 -12.82 -2.89 -1.62
CA TYR A 95 -13.19 -3.56 -0.37
C TYR A 95 -14.05 -2.65 0.48
N ASP A 96 -15.18 -3.18 0.94
CA ASP A 96 -16.04 -2.58 1.95
C ASP A 96 -15.68 -3.17 3.32
N MET A 97 -15.10 -2.35 4.20
CA MET A 97 -14.60 -2.78 5.50
C MET A 97 -15.17 -1.88 6.61
N PRO A 98 -15.46 -2.43 7.80
CA PRO A 98 -15.97 -1.63 8.92
C PRO A 98 -15.02 -0.49 9.30
N GLN A 99 -15.48 0.76 9.13
CA GLN A 99 -14.67 1.96 9.35
C GLN A 99 -14.16 2.05 10.81
N ASP A 100 -14.97 1.63 11.78
CA ASP A 100 -14.66 1.62 13.21
C ASP A 100 -13.51 0.66 13.57
N GLN A 101 -13.23 -0.34 12.73
CA GLN A 101 -12.17 -1.33 12.98
C GLN A 101 -10.82 -0.95 12.38
N MET A 102 -10.75 0.16 11.63
CA MET A 102 -9.54 0.53 10.88
C MET A 102 -8.33 0.77 11.79
N GLU A 103 -8.53 1.36 12.97
CA GLU A 103 -7.44 1.60 13.92
C GLU A 103 -6.86 0.30 14.44
N THR A 104 -7.70 -0.63 14.90
CA THR A 104 -7.28 -1.96 15.37
C THR A 104 -6.60 -2.76 14.27
N MET A 105 -7.15 -2.75 13.05
CA MET A 105 -6.54 -3.43 11.92
C MET A 105 -5.13 -2.91 11.66
N VAL A 106 -4.94 -1.58 11.55
CA VAL A 106 -3.62 -1.00 11.31
C VAL A 106 -2.64 -1.36 12.44
N GLN A 107 -3.07 -1.31 13.71
CA GLN A 107 -2.23 -1.70 14.83
C GLN A 107 -1.77 -3.16 14.74
N ILE A 108 -2.67 -4.09 14.40
CA ILE A 108 -2.33 -5.51 14.22
C ILE A 108 -1.33 -5.69 13.07
N HIS A 109 -1.54 -5.04 11.93
CA HIS A 109 -0.62 -5.14 10.79
C HIS A 109 0.77 -4.61 11.14
N ASN A 110 0.83 -3.46 11.83
CA ASN A 110 2.09 -2.88 12.27
C ASN A 110 2.80 -3.82 13.25
N PHE A 111 2.08 -4.38 14.23
CA PHE A 111 2.63 -5.36 15.16
C PHE A 111 3.21 -6.59 14.44
N LEU A 112 2.46 -7.18 13.50
CA LEU A 112 2.93 -8.33 12.73
C LEU A 112 4.17 -8.01 11.89
N ASN A 113 4.25 -6.81 11.33
CA ASN A 113 5.44 -6.37 10.57
C ASN A 113 6.67 -6.23 11.47
N GLU A 114 6.52 -5.66 12.67
CA GLU A 114 7.62 -5.51 13.64
C GLU A 114 8.10 -6.88 14.16
N GLU A 115 7.19 -7.80 14.47
CA GLU A 115 7.54 -9.17 14.88
C GLU A 115 8.25 -9.92 13.75
N ALA A 116 7.75 -9.80 12.52
CA ALA A 116 8.39 -10.39 11.35
C ALA A 116 9.79 -9.82 11.13
N TRP A 117 9.99 -8.51 11.34
CA TRP A 117 11.31 -7.90 11.26
C TRP A 117 12.26 -8.44 12.34
N ALA A 118 11.79 -8.59 13.57
CA ALA A 118 12.58 -9.20 14.65
C ALA A 118 12.95 -10.65 14.32
N ASP A 119 12.06 -11.42 13.68
CA ASP A 119 12.33 -12.78 13.21
C ASP A 119 13.41 -12.80 12.13
N VAL A 120 13.37 -11.86 11.17
CA VAL A 120 14.41 -11.71 10.13
C VAL A 120 15.76 -11.43 10.78
N LEU A 121 15.86 -10.47 11.69
CA LEU A 121 17.10 -10.17 12.40
C LEU A 121 17.63 -11.38 13.19
N ARG A 122 16.74 -12.09 13.89
CA ARG A 122 17.10 -13.34 14.59
C ARG A 122 17.56 -14.43 13.64
N TRP A 123 17.03 -14.49 12.42
CA TRP A 123 17.48 -15.42 11.39
C TRP A 123 18.85 -15.01 10.85
N GLU A 124 19.05 -13.76 10.44
CA GLU A 124 20.31 -13.26 9.90
C GLU A 124 21.46 -13.41 10.89
N ALA A 125 21.23 -13.15 12.19
CA ALA A 125 22.23 -13.33 13.24
C ALA A 125 22.77 -14.78 13.33
N ARG A 126 22.00 -15.79 12.91
CA ARG A 126 22.49 -17.18 12.85
C ARG A 126 23.43 -17.45 11.69
N TRP A 127 23.41 -16.61 10.65
CA TRP A 127 24.12 -16.80 9.39
C TRP A 127 25.20 -15.75 9.13
N GLN A 128 25.31 -14.71 9.97
CA GLN A 128 26.44 -13.79 9.97
C GLN A 128 27.69 -14.52 10.50
N ARG A 129 28.57 -14.93 9.59
CA ARG A 129 29.90 -15.50 9.85
C ARG A 129 30.98 -14.45 9.71
#